data_AF-A0A9N8E1Q2-F1
#
_entry.id   AF-A0A9N8E1Q2-F1
#
_cell.length_a   1.000
_cell.length_b   1.000
_cell.length_c   1.000
_cell.angle_alpha   90.00
_cell.angle_beta   90.00
_cell.angle_gamma   90.00
#
_symmetry.space_group_name_H-M   'P 1'
#
loop_
_entity.id
_entity.type
_entity.pdbx_description
1 polymer ?
#
loop_
_entity_poly.entity_id
_entity_poly.type
_entity_poly.pdbx_seq_one_letter_code
_entity_poly.pdbx_strand_id
1 'polypeptide(L)'
;MVPSMVPSMVPSMVPSGTPSSRPSNIPSSFPSSVPSAVPTTTPTEPPTMPPTEPPTNPPTEPPTMHPTEPPTMPPTEPPTMPPTELPTHPPTEPPTMAPTQQPTYPPINSKSDLETAIAIWSSTGSSIHGPIGSWDVSRVTNFYGLFMGNSAFNDDISGWQTAQVTNMAYMFSGAQAFDQDLSAWDVSRVTDMRELFHVTSFNQDLSIWDVSSVMDFISMFAGLTAFDQNLCAWSGRIQSGAAVGFPFVGTSCPNGNEESVFSPGPNTWSPLCYSCG
;
A
#
# COMPACT_ATOMS: atom_id res chain seq x y z
N MET A 1 -44.02 46.47 -33.89
CA MET A 1 -45.04 45.43 -33.63
C MET A 1 -44.31 44.09 -33.55
N VAL A 2 -44.40 43.40 -32.42
CA VAL A 2 -43.93 42.00 -32.28
C VAL A 2 -45.17 41.10 -32.31
N PRO A 3 -45.13 39.98 -33.04
CA PRO A 3 -45.28 38.66 -32.41
C PRO A 3 -44.21 37.66 -32.93
N SER A 4 -43.56 36.84 -32.08
CA SER A 4 -44.07 35.57 -31.48
C SER A 4 -43.94 34.40 -32.47
N MET A 5 -43.49 33.17 -32.17
CA MET A 5 -42.86 32.47 -31.05
C MET A 5 -42.53 31.05 -31.60
N VAL A 6 -41.46 30.44 -31.07
CA VAL A 6 -41.08 29.00 -31.01
C VAL A 6 -40.70 28.21 -32.30
N PRO A 7 -39.54 27.50 -32.30
CA PRO A 7 -39.24 26.42 -33.24
C PRO A 7 -39.98 25.11 -32.89
N SER A 8 -40.54 24.44 -33.89
CA SER A 8 -41.26 23.18 -33.76
C SER A 8 -40.44 21.98 -34.27
N MET A 9 -40.34 20.97 -33.40
CA MET A 9 -40.25 19.54 -33.69
C MET A 9 -38.93 18.91 -34.23
N VAL A 10 -38.26 18.28 -33.26
CA VAL A 10 -37.40 17.09 -33.26
C VAL A 10 -37.64 16.09 -34.40
N PRO A 11 -36.57 15.64 -35.09
CA PRO A 11 -36.56 14.35 -35.78
C PRO A 11 -36.19 13.20 -34.83
N SER A 12 -37.17 12.32 -34.66
CA SER A 12 -37.08 10.99 -34.07
C SER A 12 -36.34 10.04 -35.02
N MET A 13 -35.24 9.42 -34.60
CA MET A 13 -34.79 8.11 -35.11
C MET A 13 -34.01 7.37 -34.02
N VAL A 14 -34.71 6.46 -33.35
CA VAL A 14 -34.16 5.39 -32.53
C VAL A 14 -33.62 4.31 -33.47
N PRO A 15 -32.37 3.84 -33.33
CA PRO A 15 -31.96 2.60 -33.97
C PRO A 15 -32.61 1.40 -33.26
N SER A 16 -33.62 0.81 -33.90
CA SER A 16 -34.12 -0.53 -33.60
C SER A 16 -33.08 -1.55 -34.03
N GLY A 17 -32.42 -2.17 -33.07
CA GLY A 17 -31.58 -3.33 -33.28
C GLY A 17 -31.31 -4.02 -31.95
N THR A 18 -32.05 -5.07 -31.65
CA THR A 18 -31.75 -5.97 -30.54
C THR A 18 -30.72 -7.01 -31.00
N PRO A 19 -29.52 -7.10 -30.38
CA PRO A 19 -28.66 -8.25 -30.57
C PRO A 19 -29.19 -9.41 -29.71
N SER A 20 -29.94 -10.29 -30.35
CA SER A 20 -30.19 -11.64 -29.89
C SER A 20 -28.99 -12.52 -30.25
N SER A 21 -28.19 -12.89 -29.24
CA SER A 21 -27.51 -14.20 -29.18
C SER A 21 -26.75 -14.30 -27.86
N ARG A 22 -27.34 -15.04 -26.93
CA ARG A 22 -26.69 -15.56 -25.71
C ARG A 22 -25.54 -16.49 -26.13
N PRO A 23 -24.29 -16.24 -25.73
CA PRO A 23 -23.27 -17.28 -25.82
C PRO A 23 -23.52 -18.29 -24.70
N SER A 24 -24.00 -19.49 -25.06
CA SER A 24 -23.98 -20.66 -24.19
C SER A 24 -22.57 -21.25 -24.21
N ASN A 25 -21.69 -20.77 -23.33
CA ASN A 25 -20.46 -21.47 -22.98
C ASN A 25 -20.53 -21.86 -21.50
N ILE A 26 -21.12 -23.02 -21.24
CA ILE A 26 -20.94 -23.73 -19.97
C ILE A 26 -19.66 -24.57 -20.16
N PRO A 27 -18.57 -24.30 -19.41
CA PRO A 27 -17.47 -25.25 -19.35
C PRO A 27 -17.95 -26.53 -18.68
N SER A 28 -18.06 -27.59 -19.47
CA SER A 28 -18.31 -28.96 -19.00
C SER A 28 -16.96 -29.60 -18.67
N SER A 29 -16.54 -29.50 -17.41
CA SER A 29 -15.71 -30.49 -16.71
C SER A 29 -15.30 -29.93 -15.35
N PHE A 30 -15.94 -30.41 -14.28
CA PHE A 30 -15.36 -30.33 -12.94
C PHE A 30 -14.11 -31.24 -12.91
N PRO A 31 -12.94 -30.77 -12.48
CA PRO A 31 -11.86 -31.67 -12.12
C PRO A 31 -12.30 -32.48 -10.88
N SER A 32 -12.54 -33.78 -11.10
CA SER A 32 -12.78 -34.77 -10.05
C SER A 32 -11.42 -35.26 -9.53
N SER A 33 -10.87 -34.54 -8.55
CA SER A 33 -9.78 -35.06 -7.73
C SER A 33 -9.73 -34.31 -6.41
N VAL A 34 -10.55 -34.76 -5.45
CA VAL A 34 -10.36 -34.46 -4.03
C VAL A 34 -9.08 -35.17 -3.60
N PRO A 35 -8.05 -34.48 -3.07
CA PRO A 35 -6.93 -35.15 -2.44
C PRO A 35 -7.44 -35.84 -1.17
N SER A 36 -7.63 -37.15 -1.25
CA SER A 36 -7.97 -37.99 -0.10
C SER A 36 -6.68 -38.39 0.62
N ALA A 37 -6.11 -37.45 1.38
CA ALA A 37 -5.04 -37.75 2.32
C ALA A 37 -5.35 -37.05 3.65
N VAL A 38 -6.10 -37.74 4.49
CA VAL A 38 -6.23 -37.41 5.91
C VAL A 38 -4.91 -37.80 6.60
N PRO A 39 -4.17 -36.89 7.23
CA PRO A 39 -3.04 -37.29 8.07
C PRO A 39 -3.57 -38.10 9.25
N THR A 40 -3.23 -39.39 9.30
CA THR A 40 -3.76 -40.33 10.30
C THR A 40 -2.80 -40.51 11.48
N THR A 41 -2.33 -39.41 12.08
CA THR A 41 -1.62 -39.48 13.36
C THR A 41 -2.09 -38.37 14.29
N THR A 42 -3.14 -38.66 15.06
CA THR A 42 -3.43 -37.98 16.31
C THR A 42 -2.26 -38.18 17.28
N PRO A 43 -1.65 -37.12 17.83
CA PRO A 43 -0.68 -37.26 18.93
C PRO A 43 -1.42 -37.73 20.18
N THR A 44 -0.98 -38.84 20.77
CA THR A 44 -1.71 -39.51 21.86
C THR A 44 -1.36 -39.00 23.27
N GLU A 45 -0.42 -38.08 23.48
CA GLU A 45 -0.09 -37.65 24.85
C GLU A 45 0.22 -36.14 24.98
N PRO A 46 -0.31 -35.47 26.03
CA PRO A 46 0.14 -34.14 26.41
C PRO A 46 1.55 -34.20 27.03
N PRO A 47 2.41 -33.19 26.83
CA PRO A 47 3.74 -33.16 27.42
C PRO A 47 3.65 -33.09 28.96
N THR A 48 4.29 -34.04 29.63
CA THR A 48 4.12 -34.24 31.08
C THR A 48 5.04 -33.42 31.98
N MET A 49 5.90 -32.52 31.47
CA MET A 49 6.77 -31.70 32.34
C MET A 49 7.09 -30.33 31.74
N PRO A 50 7.00 -29.22 32.52
CA PRO A 50 7.62 -27.95 32.14
C PRO A 50 9.15 -28.03 32.32
N PRO A 51 9.93 -27.28 31.52
CA PRO A 51 11.38 -27.21 31.71
C PRO A 51 11.70 -26.48 33.01
N THR A 52 12.38 -27.17 33.92
CA THR A 52 13.03 -26.59 35.08
C THR A 52 14.42 -26.11 34.65
N GLU A 53 14.66 -24.80 34.80
CA GLU A 53 15.93 -24.05 34.68
C GLU A 53 16.18 -23.24 33.39
N PRO A 54 16.58 -21.95 33.52
CA PRO A 54 17.05 -21.13 32.41
C PRO A 54 18.48 -21.52 31.99
N PRO A 55 18.87 -21.37 30.72
CA PRO A 55 20.24 -21.65 30.29
C PRO A 55 21.21 -20.61 30.85
N THR A 56 21.98 -21.00 31.86
CA THR A 56 23.20 -20.33 32.31
C THR A 56 24.36 -20.77 31.42
N ASN A 57 24.59 -20.07 30.32
CA ASN A 57 25.92 -19.64 29.83
C ASN A 57 25.84 -19.07 28.39
N PRO A 58 26.47 -17.92 28.11
CA PRO A 58 26.70 -17.47 26.72
C PRO A 58 27.78 -18.33 26.04
N PRO A 59 27.74 -18.50 24.70
CA PRO A 59 28.79 -19.21 23.97
C PRO A 59 30.10 -18.40 23.96
N THR A 60 31.19 -19.04 24.37
CA THR A 60 32.50 -18.39 24.58
C THR A 60 33.38 -18.27 23.33
N GLU A 61 32.96 -18.71 22.14
CA GLU A 61 33.81 -18.57 20.94
C GLU A 61 33.03 -18.22 19.66
N PRO A 62 33.54 -17.29 18.83
CA PRO A 62 32.98 -17.01 17.51
C PRO A 62 33.28 -18.18 16.54
N PRO A 63 32.40 -18.49 15.59
CA PRO A 63 32.65 -19.55 14.61
C PRO A 63 33.77 -19.13 13.64
N THR A 64 34.93 -19.76 13.75
CA THR A 64 36.03 -19.66 12.78
C THR A 64 35.80 -20.60 11.61
N MET A 65 34.91 -20.22 10.70
CA MET A 65 34.85 -20.86 9.37
C MET A 65 35.82 -20.14 8.43
N HIS A 66 37.11 -20.43 8.61
CA HIS A 66 38.12 -20.11 7.59
C HIS A 66 38.28 -21.35 6.70
N PRO A 67 38.10 -21.26 5.37
CA PRO A 67 38.39 -22.38 4.48
C PRO A 67 39.89 -22.67 4.50
N THR A 68 40.26 -23.85 4.98
CA THR A 68 41.63 -24.36 4.88
C THR A 68 41.75 -25.10 3.54
N GLU A 69 42.54 -24.51 2.65
CA GLU A 69 43.08 -25.03 1.37
C GLU A 69 42.32 -24.74 0.05
N PRO A 70 43.02 -24.20 -0.97
CA PRO A 70 42.52 -24.16 -2.34
C PRO A 70 42.60 -25.55 -3.00
N PRO A 71 41.69 -25.87 -3.95
CA PRO A 71 41.66 -27.18 -4.61
C PRO A 71 42.95 -27.43 -5.39
N THR A 72 43.57 -28.58 -5.15
CA THR A 72 44.93 -28.91 -5.60
C THR A 72 45.00 -29.67 -6.94
N MET A 73 43.93 -29.77 -7.73
CA MET A 73 43.97 -30.48 -9.01
C MET A 73 43.16 -29.78 -10.11
N PRO A 74 43.75 -29.47 -11.28
CA PRO A 74 42.99 -29.13 -12.47
C PRO A 74 42.35 -30.40 -13.08
N PRO A 75 41.21 -30.30 -13.78
CA PRO A 75 40.61 -31.44 -14.47
C PRO A 75 41.50 -31.88 -15.65
N THR A 76 41.77 -33.19 -15.74
CA THR A 76 42.78 -33.75 -16.64
C THR A 76 42.28 -34.10 -18.05
N GLU A 77 41.01 -33.94 -18.43
CA GLU A 77 40.60 -34.28 -19.81
C GLU A 77 39.54 -33.32 -20.41
N PRO A 78 39.71 -32.86 -21.66
CA PRO A 78 38.68 -32.14 -22.38
C PRO A 78 37.55 -33.09 -22.83
N PRO A 79 36.30 -32.62 -22.93
CA PRO A 79 35.17 -33.42 -23.40
C PRO A 79 35.43 -33.92 -24.84
N THR A 80 35.35 -35.22 -25.05
CA THR A 80 35.80 -35.88 -26.28
C THR A 80 34.76 -35.92 -27.41
N MET A 81 33.63 -35.21 -27.32
CA MET A 81 32.63 -35.18 -28.40
C MET A 81 31.97 -33.79 -28.53
N PRO A 82 32.08 -33.12 -29.70
CA PRO A 82 31.21 -32.00 -30.01
C PRO A 82 29.78 -32.50 -30.25
N PRO A 83 28.72 -31.72 -29.93
CA PRO A 83 27.36 -32.08 -30.31
C PRO A 83 27.22 -32.06 -31.83
N THR A 84 26.79 -33.18 -32.42
CA THR A 84 26.75 -33.41 -33.88
C THR A 84 25.54 -32.79 -34.59
N GLU A 85 24.64 -32.09 -33.91
CA GLU A 85 23.42 -31.56 -34.55
C GLU A 85 23.44 -30.03 -34.54
N LEU A 86 23.97 -29.44 -35.62
CA LEU A 86 23.78 -28.04 -35.94
C LEU A 86 22.31 -27.83 -36.36
N PRO A 87 21.52 -26.95 -35.72
CA PRO A 87 20.15 -26.68 -36.13
C PRO A 87 20.15 -26.18 -37.58
N THR A 88 19.57 -26.97 -38.49
CA THR A 88 19.55 -26.67 -39.92
C THR A 88 18.41 -25.74 -40.33
N HIS A 89 17.60 -25.26 -39.37
CA HIS A 89 16.54 -24.30 -39.61
C HIS A 89 16.60 -23.14 -38.60
N PRO A 90 16.54 -21.87 -39.04
CA PRO A 90 16.31 -20.76 -38.14
C PRO A 90 14.95 -20.94 -37.45
N PRO A 91 14.77 -20.42 -36.22
CA PRO A 91 13.46 -20.43 -35.57
C PRO A 91 12.47 -19.71 -36.49
N THR A 92 11.45 -20.42 -36.98
CA THR A 92 10.53 -19.85 -37.98
C THR A 92 9.61 -18.78 -37.39
N GLU A 93 9.49 -18.66 -36.06
CA GLU A 93 8.73 -17.59 -35.43
C GLU A 93 9.44 -17.12 -34.15
N PRO A 94 9.56 -15.80 -33.91
CA PRO A 94 9.96 -15.30 -32.60
C PRO A 94 8.95 -15.81 -31.56
N PRO A 95 9.37 -16.12 -30.32
CA PRO A 95 8.43 -16.46 -29.26
C PRO A 95 7.45 -15.29 -29.11
N THR A 96 6.23 -15.49 -29.60
CA THR A 96 5.13 -14.56 -29.37
C THR A 96 4.67 -14.79 -27.95
N MET A 97 5.42 -14.24 -26.98
CA MET A 97 4.86 -13.95 -25.67
C MET A 97 3.83 -12.86 -25.90
N ALA A 98 2.61 -13.25 -26.27
CA ALA A 98 1.47 -12.38 -26.19
C ALA A 98 1.45 -11.82 -24.75
N PRO A 99 1.28 -10.50 -24.54
CA PRO A 99 1.13 -9.96 -23.21
C PRO A 99 -0.03 -10.70 -22.56
N THR A 100 0.25 -11.45 -21.48
CA THR A 100 -0.78 -12.02 -20.63
C THR A 100 -1.65 -10.85 -20.20
N GLN A 101 -2.88 -10.75 -20.71
CA GLN A 101 -3.75 -9.62 -20.35
C GLN A 101 -3.93 -9.63 -18.84
N GLN A 102 -3.40 -8.59 -18.18
CA GLN A 102 -3.51 -8.42 -16.74
C GLN A 102 -5.00 -8.46 -16.35
N PRO A 103 -5.36 -9.16 -15.25
CA PRO A 103 -6.73 -9.15 -14.76
C PRO A 103 -7.22 -7.70 -14.62
N THR A 104 -8.30 -7.35 -15.33
CA THR A 104 -8.90 -6.03 -15.20
C THR A 104 -9.87 -6.06 -14.03
N TYR A 105 -9.45 -5.54 -12.89
CA TYR A 105 -10.30 -5.38 -11.72
C TYR A 105 -11.22 -4.16 -11.89
N PRO A 106 -12.50 -4.22 -11.45
CA PRO A 106 -13.39 -3.08 -11.50
C PRO A 106 -12.86 -1.93 -10.63
N PRO A 107 -12.99 -0.66 -11.05
CA PRO A 107 -12.55 0.48 -10.25
C PRO A 107 -13.49 0.75 -9.07
N ILE A 108 -12.96 1.42 -8.05
CA ILE A 108 -13.70 1.90 -6.89
C ILE A 108 -14.06 3.37 -7.12
N ASN A 109 -15.36 3.68 -7.18
CA ASN A 109 -15.82 4.98 -7.68
C ASN A 109 -16.27 5.95 -6.58
N SER A 110 -16.33 5.52 -5.32
CA SER A 110 -16.80 6.34 -4.21
C SER A 110 -16.24 5.89 -2.86
N LYS A 111 -16.34 6.75 -1.83
CA LYS A 111 -16.02 6.39 -0.44
C LYS A 111 -16.77 5.14 0.01
N SER A 112 -18.07 5.06 -0.28
CA SER A 112 -18.92 3.96 0.18
C SER A 112 -18.54 2.64 -0.48
N ASP A 113 -18.17 2.67 -1.77
CA ASP A 113 -17.64 1.49 -2.46
C ASP A 113 -16.31 1.06 -1.83
N LEU A 114 -15.43 2.02 -1.51
CA LEU A 114 -14.14 1.74 -0.89
C LEU A 114 -14.30 1.12 0.50
N GLU A 115 -15.18 1.67 1.34
CA GLU A 115 -15.50 1.11 2.66
C GLU A 115 -16.05 -0.32 2.56
N THR A 116 -16.93 -0.56 1.59
CA THR A 116 -17.48 -1.90 1.34
C THR A 116 -16.38 -2.86 0.90
N ALA A 117 -15.49 -2.44 0.00
CA ALA A 117 -14.34 -3.22 -0.43
C ALA A 117 -13.39 -3.56 0.74
N ILE A 118 -13.09 -2.58 1.61
CA ILE A 118 -12.26 -2.78 2.82
C ILE A 118 -12.93 -3.74 3.79
N ALA A 119 -14.25 -3.65 4.01
CA ALA A 119 -14.97 -4.54 4.91
C ALA A 119 -14.96 -6.01 4.42
N ILE A 120 -15.08 -6.23 3.12
CA ILE A 120 -14.97 -7.56 2.51
C ILE A 120 -13.52 -8.06 2.60
N TRP A 121 -12.56 -7.19 2.26
CA TRP A 121 -11.15 -7.53 2.29
C TRP A 121 -10.67 -7.85 3.71
N SER A 122 -11.06 -7.08 4.73
CA SER A 122 -10.63 -7.31 6.11
C SER A 122 -11.15 -8.63 6.70
N SER A 123 -12.25 -9.16 6.17
CA SER A 123 -12.82 -10.44 6.60
C SER A 123 -12.32 -11.65 5.80
N THR A 124 -11.82 -11.44 4.58
CA THR A 124 -11.52 -12.55 3.65
C THR A 124 -10.10 -12.54 3.08
N GLY A 125 -9.35 -11.45 3.26
CA GLY A 125 -8.06 -11.20 2.60
C GLY A 125 -8.15 -10.95 1.09
N SER A 126 -9.36 -10.84 0.52
CA SER A 126 -9.59 -10.73 -0.92
C SER A 126 -10.79 -9.84 -1.23
N SER A 127 -10.83 -9.26 -2.43
CA SER A 127 -11.99 -8.53 -2.91
C SER A 127 -12.14 -8.69 -4.43
N ILE A 128 -13.30 -8.31 -4.97
CA ILE A 128 -13.51 -8.30 -6.43
C ILE A 128 -12.58 -7.30 -7.14
N HIS A 129 -11.95 -6.39 -6.39
CA HIS A 129 -11.00 -5.38 -6.89
C HIS A 129 -9.56 -5.91 -6.93
N GLY A 130 -9.35 -7.20 -6.62
CA GLY A 130 -8.03 -7.82 -6.58
C GLY A 130 -7.31 -7.59 -5.24
N PRO A 131 -5.99 -7.85 -5.20
CA PRO A 131 -5.15 -7.50 -4.06
C PRO A 131 -5.29 -6.01 -3.71
N ILE A 132 -5.22 -5.67 -2.42
CA ILE A 132 -5.49 -4.29 -1.97
C ILE A 132 -4.60 -3.24 -2.61
N GLY A 133 -3.31 -3.55 -2.84
CA GLY A 133 -2.37 -2.65 -3.51
C GLY A 133 -2.70 -2.36 -4.98
N SER A 134 -3.53 -3.18 -5.65
CA SER A 134 -3.93 -2.98 -7.04
C SER A 134 -5.28 -2.30 -7.22
N TRP A 135 -5.90 -1.83 -6.14
CA TRP A 135 -7.21 -1.18 -6.23
C TRP A 135 -7.13 0.15 -6.96
N ASP A 136 -7.96 0.32 -7.99
CA ASP A 136 -8.14 1.61 -8.65
C ASP A 136 -9.07 2.50 -7.82
N VAL A 137 -8.46 3.37 -7.01
CA VAL A 137 -9.10 4.37 -6.17
C VAL A 137 -9.08 5.79 -6.78
N SER A 138 -8.71 5.92 -8.06
CA SER A 138 -8.44 7.21 -8.74
C SER A 138 -9.62 8.20 -8.73
N ARG A 139 -10.83 7.73 -8.44
CA ARG A 139 -12.07 8.53 -8.42
C ARG A 139 -12.57 8.84 -7.02
N VAL A 140 -11.95 8.28 -5.98
CA VAL A 140 -12.33 8.48 -4.59
C VAL A 140 -11.68 9.77 -4.07
N THR A 141 -12.49 10.65 -3.48
CA THR A 141 -12.01 11.95 -2.97
C THR A 141 -11.84 11.98 -1.45
N ASN A 142 -12.37 10.98 -0.74
CA ASN A 142 -12.41 10.96 0.72
C ASN A 142 -11.85 9.63 1.21
N PHE A 143 -10.79 9.68 2.01
CA PHE A 143 -10.11 8.55 2.64
C PHE A 143 -10.27 8.56 4.18
N TYR A 144 -11.22 9.34 4.69
CA TYR A 144 -11.50 9.45 6.12
C TYR A 144 -11.65 8.07 6.78
N GLY A 145 -10.80 7.81 7.78
CA GLY A 145 -10.90 6.66 8.69
C GLY A 145 -10.90 5.27 8.04
N LEU A 146 -10.35 5.09 6.83
CA LEU A 146 -10.44 3.80 6.11
C LEU A 146 -9.84 2.61 6.86
N PHE A 147 -8.75 2.81 7.59
CA PHE A 147 -8.05 1.78 8.37
C PHE A 147 -7.95 2.15 9.86
N MET A 148 -8.80 3.07 10.32
CA MET A 148 -8.79 3.54 11.71
C MET A 148 -8.97 2.37 12.69
N GLY A 149 -8.04 2.23 13.62
CA GLY A 149 -8.03 1.20 14.66
C GLY A 149 -7.69 -0.21 14.16
N ASN A 150 -7.35 -0.39 12.88
CA ASN A 150 -6.91 -1.69 12.37
C ASN A 150 -5.43 -1.92 12.72
N SER A 151 -5.17 -2.38 13.95
CA SER A 151 -3.82 -2.48 14.51
C SER A 151 -2.85 -3.37 13.73
N ALA A 152 -3.36 -4.33 12.95
CA ALA A 152 -2.56 -5.26 12.17
C ALA A 152 -2.36 -4.83 10.71
N PHE A 153 -2.99 -3.74 10.26
CA PHE A 153 -2.90 -3.29 8.87
C PHE A 153 -1.49 -2.83 8.52
N ASN A 154 -0.88 -3.46 7.50
CA ASN A 154 0.40 -3.04 6.92
C ASN A 154 0.56 -3.53 5.46
N ASP A 155 -0.53 -3.74 4.74
CA ASP A 155 -0.48 -4.16 3.34
C ASP A 155 -0.04 -3.01 2.43
N ASP A 156 0.74 -3.33 1.40
CA ASP A 156 1.24 -2.35 0.44
C ASP A 156 0.09 -1.69 -0.33
N ILE A 157 0.02 -0.37 -0.22
CA ILE A 157 -0.91 0.54 -0.90
C ILE A 157 -0.18 1.70 -1.61
N SER A 158 1.13 1.56 -1.80
CA SER A 158 1.97 2.57 -2.47
C SER A 158 1.49 2.91 -3.89
N GLY A 159 0.86 1.94 -4.56
CA GLY A 159 0.31 2.08 -5.92
C GLY A 159 -1.05 2.77 -6.04
N TRP A 160 -1.67 3.17 -4.93
CA TRP A 160 -2.97 3.85 -4.98
C TRP A 160 -2.87 5.24 -5.64
N GLN A 161 -3.78 5.54 -6.56
CA GLN A 161 -3.85 6.85 -7.21
C GLN A 161 -4.62 7.86 -6.36
N THR A 162 -3.91 8.73 -5.64
CA THR A 162 -4.50 9.65 -4.66
C THR A 162 -4.76 11.07 -5.17
N ALA A 163 -4.49 11.37 -6.45
CA ALA A 163 -4.54 12.72 -7.01
C ALA A 163 -5.91 13.43 -6.96
N GLN A 164 -7.00 12.72 -6.60
CA GLN A 164 -8.32 13.32 -6.39
C GLN A 164 -8.71 13.42 -4.91
N VAL A 165 -7.91 12.88 -4.00
CA VAL A 165 -8.20 12.83 -2.57
C VAL A 165 -8.07 14.22 -1.95
N THR A 166 -9.08 14.62 -1.18
CA THR A 166 -9.12 15.90 -0.46
C THR A 166 -9.13 15.73 1.05
N ASN A 167 -9.53 14.56 1.56
CA ASN A 167 -9.60 14.28 3.00
C ASN A 167 -8.93 12.94 3.31
N MET A 168 -7.92 12.94 4.17
CA MET A 168 -7.22 11.75 4.65
C MET A 168 -7.29 11.60 6.18
N ALA A 169 -8.10 12.42 6.86
CA ALA A 169 -8.13 12.45 8.32
C ALA A 169 -8.43 11.07 8.92
N TYR A 170 -7.70 10.72 9.99
CA TYR A 170 -7.82 9.46 10.72
C TYR A 170 -7.56 8.18 9.91
N MET A 171 -7.11 8.26 8.65
CA MET A 171 -7.05 7.09 7.75
C MET A 171 -6.29 5.91 8.37
N PHE A 172 -5.16 6.15 9.03
CA PHE A 172 -4.35 5.13 9.71
C PHE A 172 -4.29 5.31 11.24
N SER A 173 -5.13 6.16 11.83
CA SER A 173 -5.11 6.40 13.28
C SER A 173 -5.30 5.08 14.04
N GLY A 174 -4.31 4.68 14.84
CA GLY A 174 -4.28 3.43 15.59
C GLY A 174 -3.95 2.18 14.78
N ALA A 175 -3.53 2.30 13.52
CA ALA A 175 -2.98 1.19 12.73
C ALA A 175 -1.53 0.91 13.14
N GLN A 176 -1.37 0.29 14.32
CA GLN A 176 -0.09 0.17 15.03
C GLN A 176 1.04 -0.46 14.19
N ALA A 177 0.74 -1.42 13.32
CA ALA A 177 1.72 -2.07 12.45
C ALA A 177 2.05 -1.30 11.16
N PHE A 178 1.34 -0.21 10.84
CA PHE A 178 1.44 0.45 9.54
C PHE A 178 2.75 1.24 9.39
N ASP A 179 3.53 0.93 8.36
CA ASP A 179 4.80 1.58 8.01
C ASP A 179 5.12 1.43 6.50
N GLN A 180 4.11 1.53 5.64
CA GLN A 180 4.30 1.41 4.18
C GLN A 180 4.84 2.72 3.56
N ASP A 181 5.66 2.59 2.52
CA ASP A 181 6.14 3.73 1.73
C ASP A 181 4.98 4.39 0.96
N LEU A 182 4.72 5.66 1.28
CA LEU A 182 3.67 6.49 0.67
C LEU A 182 4.25 7.65 -0.15
N SER A 183 5.55 7.62 -0.46
CA SER A 183 6.24 8.68 -1.20
C SER A 183 5.58 8.94 -2.57
N ALA A 184 5.07 7.89 -3.23
CA ALA A 184 4.42 7.98 -4.54
C ALA A 184 3.02 8.65 -4.53
N TRP A 185 2.43 8.90 -3.36
CA TRP A 185 1.11 9.49 -3.27
C TRP A 185 1.11 10.98 -3.65
N ASP A 186 0.19 11.37 -4.52
CA ASP A 186 -0.10 12.77 -4.80
C ASP A 186 -1.09 13.29 -3.74
N VAL A 187 -0.60 14.17 -2.86
CA VAL A 187 -1.39 14.80 -1.79
C VAL A 187 -1.67 16.28 -2.06
N SER A 188 -1.38 16.78 -3.26
CA SER A 188 -1.44 18.21 -3.59
C SER A 188 -2.84 18.84 -3.47
N ARG A 189 -3.88 18.01 -3.37
CA ARG A 189 -5.30 18.43 -3.17
C ARG A 189 -5.86 18.11 -1.79
N VAL A 190 -5.08 17.46 -0.93
CA VAL A 190 -5.52 17.10 0.42
C VAL A 190 -5.58 18.35 1.27
N THR A 191 -6.71 18.56 1.94
CA THR A 191 -6.94 19.71 2.83
C THR A 191 -6.94 19.32 4.30
N ASP A 192 -7.18 18.05 4.63
CA ASP A 192 -7.35 17.55 5.99
C ASP A 192 -6.52 16.28 6.21
N MET A 193 -5.49 16.37 7.06
CA MET A 193 -4.58 15.28 7.45
C MET A 193 -4.58 15.02 8.96
N ARG A 194 -5.64 15.47 9.67
CA ARG A 194 -5.75 15.27 11.12
C ARG A 194 -5.56 13.82 11.51
N GLU A 195 -4.70 13.60 12.49
CA GLU A 195 -4.43 12.27 13.06
C GLU A 195 -4.16 11.19 12.00
N LEU A 196 -3.62 11.56 10.83
CA LEU A 196 -3.42 10.62 9.70
C LEU A 196 -2.65 9.37 10.15
N PHE A 197 -1.59 9.55 10.94
CA PHE A 197 -0.72 8.48 11.41
C PHE A 197 -0.78 8.28 12.93
N HIS A 198 -1.68 8.93 13.66
CA HIS A 198 -1.72 8.95 15.12
C HIS A 198 -1.60 7.53 15.73
N VAL A 199 -0.59 7.30 16.58
CA VAL A 199 -0.30 6.00 17.24
C VAL A 199 -0.11 4.85 16.23
N THR A 200 0.78 5.04 15.26
CA THR A 200 1.26 4.01 14.31
C THR A 200 2.77 3.78 14.49
N SER A 201 3.32 2.79 13.77
CA SER A 201 4.77 2.57 13.66
C SER A 201 5.40 3.33 12.48
N PHE A 202 4.63 4.19 11.81
CA PHE A 202 5.03 4.86 10.58
C PHE A 202 6.32 5.68 10.76
N ASN A 203 7.31 5.47 9.90
CA ASN A 203 8.58 6.22 9.88
C ASN A 203 9.14 6.41 8.47
N GLN A 204 8.28 6.52 7.45
CA GLN A 204 8.71 6.73 6.06
C GLN A 204 8.92 8.21 5.72
N ASP A 205 9.83 8.49 4.79
CA ASP A 205 10.13 9.85 4.33
C ASP A 205 8.95 10.43 3.51
N LEU A 206 8.41 11.55 3.99
CA LEU A 206 7.32 12.29 3.34
C LEU A 206 7.77 13.66 2.81
N SER A 207 9.07 13.95 2.78
CA SER A 207 9.63 15.23 2.38
C SER A 207 9.20 15.68 0.98
N ILE A 208 8.92 14.72 0.09
CA ILE A 208 8.52 15.01 -1.30
C ILE A 208 7.07 15.46 -1.44
N TRP A 209 6.21 15.20 -0.45
CA TRP A 209 4.80 15.56 -0.49
C TRP A 209 4.58 17.07 -0.70
N ASP A 210 3.63 17.39 -1.58
CA ASP A 210 3.14 18.76 -1.75
C ASP A 210 2.00 19.03 -0.77
N VAL A 211 2.35 19.58 0.39
CA VAL A 211 1.39 19.89 1.46
C VAL A 211 0.74 21.27 1.32
N SER A 212 0.84 21.90 0.14
CA SER A 212 0.43 23.31 -0.03
C SER A 212 -1.07 23.59 0.06
N SER A 213 -1.91 22.57 -0.08
CA SER A 213 -3.36 22.67 0.12
C SER A 213 -3.82 22.25 1.52
N VAL A 214 -2.91 21.72 2.36
CA VAL A 214 -3.29 21.16 3.66
C VAL A 214 -3.59 22.29 4.65
N MET A 215 -4.80 22.26 5.21
CA MET A 215 -5.29 23.25 6.16
C MET A 215 -5.36 22.70 7.59
N ASP A 216 -5.22 21.40 7.80
CA ASP A 216 -5.31 20.80 9.13
C ASP A 216 -4.30 19.65 9.31
N PHE A 217 -3.34 19.87 10.21
CA PHE A 217 -2.27 18.95 10.60
C PHE A 217 -2.41 18.49 12.06
N ILE A 218 -3.53 18.77 12.73
CA ILE A 218 -3.67 18.49 14.17
C ILE A 218 -3.35 17.03 14.45
N SER A 219 -2.40 16.82 15.36
CA SER A 219 -1.97 15.50 15.85
C SER A 219 -1.57 14.50 14.76
N MET A 220 -1.20 14.95 13.55
CA MET A 220 -0.92 14.10 12.39
C MET A 220 0.06 12.97 12.69
N PHE A 221 1.12 13.25 13.45
CA PHE A 221 2.17 12.31 13.85
C PHE A 221 2.22 12.09 15.36
N ALA A 222 1.17 12.44 16.11
CA ALA A 222 1.20 12.26 17.56
C ALA A 222 1.30 10.76 17.93
N GLY A 223 2.15 10.43 18.89
CA GLY A 223 2.36 9.07 19.38
C GLY A 223 3.26 8.18 18.53
N LEU A 224 3.83 8.66 17.42
CA LEU A 224 4.81 7.90 16.63
C LEU A 224 6.18 7.96 17.32
N THR A 225 6.43 7.07 18.27
CA THR A 225 7.60 7.14 19.16
C THR A 225 8.95 7.09 18.44
N ALA A 226 9.03 6.45 17.27
CA ALA A 226 10.24 6.35 16.47
C ALA A 226 10.35 7.41 15.35
N PHE A 227 9.32 8.23 15.12
CA PHE A 227 9.30 9.15 13.98
C PHE A 227 10.30 10.30 14.16
N ASP A 228 11.22 10.42 13.21
CA ASP A 228 12.30 11.41 13.17
C ASP A 228 12.63 11.87 11.74
N GLN A 229 11.66 11.83 10.82
CA GLN A 229 11.90 12.16 9.41
C GLN A 229 12.13 13.67 9.18
N ASN A 230 13.00 14.00 8.23
CA ASN A 230 13.30 15.37 7.87
C ASN A 230 12.25 15.95 6.91
N LEU A 231 11.34 16.77 7.45
CA LEU A 231 10.25 17.40 6.70
C LEU A 231 10.56 18.83 6.24
N CYS A 232 11.83 19.26 6.22
CA CYS A 232 12.16 20.67 5.94
C CYS A 232 11.71 21.18 4.57
N ALA A 233 11.49 20.28 3.59
CA ALA A 233 10.92 20.64 2.30
C ALA A 233 9.50 21.24 2.39
N TRP A 234 8.80 21.05 3.51
CA TRP A 234 7.45 21.58 3.73
C TRP A 234 7.42 23.03 4.21
N SER A 235 8.53 23.58 4.72
CA SER A 235 8.56 24.90 5.37
C SER A 235 8.03 26.03 4.50
N GLY A 236 8.30 25.99 3.20
CA GLY A 236 7.80 26.95 2.21
C GLY A 236 6.48 26.58 1.55
N ARG A 237 5.87 25.44 1.91
CA ARG A 237 4.64 24.92 1.31
C ARG A 237 3.43 25.08 2.22
N ILE A 238 3.61 25.13 3.54
CA ILE A 238 2.49 25.19 4.49
C ILE A 238 1.68 26.49 4.32
N GLN A 239 0.37 26.36 4.11
CA GLN A 239 -0.51 27.48 3.88
C GLN A 239 -0.71 28.34 5.14
N SER A 240 -0.72 29.66 4.97
CA SER A 240 -1.09 30.58 6.05
C SER A 240 -2.49 30.29 6.58
N GLY A 241 -2.61 30.13 7.90
CA GLY A 241 -3.88 29.80 8.56
C GLY A 241 -4.18 28.30 8.66
N ALA A 242 -3.26 27.43 8.22
CA ALA A 242 -3.33 26.01 8.52
C ALA A 242 -3.36 25.78 10.05
N ALA A 243 -4.28 24.93 10.50
CA ALA A 243 -4.36 24.50 11.88
C ALA A 243 -3.26 23.49 12.16
N VAL A 244 -2.33 23.86 13.03
CA VAL A 244 -1.26 22.98 13.50
C VAL A 244 -1.39 22.91 15.01
N GLY A 245 -1.76 21.74 15.52
CA GLY A 245 -1.94 21.49 16.94
C GLY A 245 -1.25 20.19 17.32
N PHE A 246 -0.23 20.27 18.18
CA PHE A 246 0.46 19.11 18.74
C PHE A 246 0.86 18.02 17.72
N PRO A 247 1.38 18.38 16.52
CA PRO A 247 1.56 17.42 15.43
C PRO A 247 2.52 16.27 15.78
N PHE A 248 3.43 16.47 16.73
CA PHE A 248 4.53 15.56 17.06
C PHE A 248 4.58 15.16 18.54
N VAL A 249 3.50 15.37 19.31
CA VAL A 249 3.48 14.99 20.73
C VAL A 249 3.74 13.50 20.88
N GLY A 250 4.73 13.14 21.70
CA GLY A 250 5.11 11.73 21.93
C GLY A 250 5.93 11.09 20.81
N THR A 251 6.52 11.89 19.93
CA THR A 251 7.49 11.42 18.90
C THR A 251 8.94 11.62 19.34
N SER A 252 9.88 11.11 18.53
CA SER A 252 11.32 11.40 18.66
C SER A 252 11.75 12.71 17.98
N CYS A 253 10.81 13.46 17.38
CA CYS A 253 11.11 14.75 16.76
C CYS A 253 11.65 15.75 17.78
N PRO A 254 12.75 16.46 17.48
CA PRO A 254 13.26 17.54 18.34
C PRO A 254 12.23 18.64 18.63
N ASN A 255 11.33 18.92 17.68
CA ASN A 255 10.24 19.88 17.88
C ASN A 255 8.98 19.28 18.53
N GLY A 256 9.00 18.00 18.95
CA GLY A 256 7.83 17.27 19.43
C GLY A 256 7.27 17.69 20.79
N ASN A 257 8.07 18.44 21.54
CA ASN A 257 7.79 18.91 22.90
C ASN A 257 8.14 20.40 23.11
N GLU A 258 8.56 21.10 22.07
CA GLU A 258 8.88 22.52 22.11
C GLU A 258 7.60 23.34 21.88
N GLU A 259 7.10 23.97 22.94
CA GLU A 259 6.05 25.01 22.89
C GLU A 259 6.55 26.31 22.20
N SER A 260 7.80 26.33 21.71
CA SER A 260 8.57 27.55 21.50
C SER A 260 9.41 27.61 20.23
N VAL A 261 8.77 27.90 19.09
CA VAL A 261 9.38 28.73 18.03
C VAL A 261 8.40 29.84 17.63
N PHE A 262 8.54 30.98 18.32
CA PHE A 262 8.05 32.34 18.00
C PHE A 262 6.57 32.75 18.20
N SER A 263 6.41 33.61 19.23
CA SER A 263 5.52 34.79 19.35
C SER A 263 4.00 34.63 19.52
N PRO A 264 3.36 35.57 20.24
CA PRO A 264 1.97 35.47 20.70
C PRO A 264 1.01 35.77 19.54
N GLY A 265 0.70 34.75 18.76
CA GLY A 265 -0.44 34.70 17.85
C GLY A 265 -1.15 33.36 18.03
N PRO A 266 -2.46 33.25 17.75
CA PRO A 266 -3.15 31.97 17.88
C PRO A 266 -2.55 30.99 16.85
N ASN A 267 -2.02 29.86 17.34
CA ASN A 267 -1.46 28.69 16.61
C ASN A 267 0.06 28.72 16.32
N THR A 268 0.88 28.50 17.37
CA THR A 268 2.36 28.55 17.36
C THR A 268 3.10 27.22 17.13
N TRP A 269 2.42 26.15 16.70
CA TRP A 269 3.07 24.84 16.47
C TRP A 269 3.55 24.69 15.03
N SER A 270 4.74 24.13 14.84
CA SER A 270 5.30 23.82 13.52
C SER A 270 4.97 22.38 13.12
N PRO A 271 4.51 22.11 11.89
CA PRO A 271 4.34 20.75 11.37
C PRO A 271 5.68 20.18 10.83
N LEU A 272 6.82 20.76 11.23
CA LEU A 272 8.16 20.30 10.88
C LEU A 272 8.82 19.63 12.09
N CYS A 273 9.37 18.43 11.88
CA CYS A 273 10.07 17.65 12.91
C CYS A 273 11.36 18.34 13.40
N TYR A 274 12.06 19.05 12.51
CA TYR A 274 13.31 19.79 12.76
C TYR A 274 13.16 21.29 12.51
N SER A 275 14.10 22.09 13.03
CA SER A 275 14.25 23.49 12.65
C SER A 275 14.88 23.58 11.26
N CYS A 276 14.17 24.22 10.33
CA CYS A 276 14.54 24.31 8.92
C CYS A 276 14.97 25.75 8.66
N GLY A 277 16.29 25.94 8.55
CA GLY A 277 16.95 27.26 8.47
C GLY A 277 16.69 28.02 7.17
#